data_AF-A0ABC8TS77-F1
#
_entry.id   AF-A0ABC8TS77-F1
#
_cell.length_a   1.000
_cell.length_b   1.000
_cell.length_c   1.000
_cell.angle_alpha   90.00
_cell.angle_beta   90.00
_cell.angle_gamma   90.00
#
_symmetry.space_group_name_H-M   'P 1'
#
loop_
_entity.id
_entity.type
_entity.pdbx_description
1 polymer ?
#
loop_
_entity_poly.entity_id
_entity_poly.type
_entity_poly.pdbx_seq_one_letter_code
_entity_poly.pdbx_strand_id
1 'polypeptide(L)'
;MTRAHESAHEVSFATPRSFATVLKSDLKETFFPDDPFHQFRDEPLSSRTKKAIQYFVPIFGWLPKYNLRLFKYDLLAGITIASLAIPQGISYAKLANLPAIIGLYSSFVPPLVYAVFGSSKHLAVGTVAACSLLIAATIEEKVTPAENLPLYLSLVFTATLFSGLLQTAMGVLR
;
A
#
# COMPACT_ATOMS: atom_id res chain seq x y z
N MET A 1 42.57 -20.83 -51.85
CA MET A 1 41.78 -21.79 -51.04
C MET A 1 42.12 -21.56 -49.57
N THR A 2 41.32 -20.74 -48.91
CA THR A 2 41.49 -20.26 -47.53
C THR A 2 40.92 -21.26 -46.54
N ARG A 3 41.68 -21.57 -45.48
CA ARG A 3 41.28 -22.45 -44.37
C ARG A 3 40.17 -21.80 -43.55
N ALA A 4 39.08 -22.54 -43.32
CA ALA A 4 38.04 -22.16 -42.38
C ALA A 4 38.57 -22.34 -40.94
N HIS A 5 38.46 -21.29 -40.12
CA HIS A 5 38.63 -21.35 -38.68
C HIS A 5 37.25 -21.64 -38.07
N GLU A 6 37.02 -22.88 -37.63
CA GLU A 6 35.93 -23.20 -36.70
C GLU A 6 36.33 -22.73 -35.30
N SER A 7 35.73 -21.63 -34.84
CA SER A 7 35.80 -21.21 -33.45
C SER A 7 34.84 -22.07 -32.62
N ALA A 8 35.38 -23.05 -31.89
CA ALA A 8 34.65 -23.81 -30.90
C ALA A 8 34.09 -22.84 -29.84
N HIS A 9 32.76 -22.75 -29.73
CA HIS A 9 32.11 -22.11 -28.60
C HIS A 9 32.31 -22.99 -27.36
N GLU A 10 33.33 -22.68 -26.55
CA GLU A 10 33.41 -23.21 -25.19
C GLU A 10 32.26 -22.62 -24.36
N VAL A 11 31.23 -23.44 -24.14
CA VAL A 11 30.17 -23.14 -23.18
C VAL A 11 30.80 -23.22 -21.80
N SER A 12 31.02 -22.05 -21.18
CA SER A 12 31.54 -21.95 -19.80
C SER A 12 30.58 -22.63 -18.83
N PHE A 13 30.81 -23.91 -18.51
CA PHE A 13 30.09 -24.62 -17.47
C PHE A 13 30.35 -23.94 -16.12
N ALA A 14 29.35 -23.25 -15.58
CA ALA A 14 29.43 -22.68 -14.25
C ALA A 14 29.69 -23.79 -13.21
N THR A 15 30.56 -23.53 -12.24
CA THR A 15 30.88 -24.45 -11.14
C THR A 15 29.60 -24.94 -10.44
N PRO A 16 29.47 -26.24 -10.11
CA PRO A 16 28.27 -26.77 -9.48
C PRO A 16 28.00 -26.09 -8.13
N ARG A 17 26.87 -25.37 -8.05
CA ARG A 17 26.40 -24.71 -6.81
C ARG A 17 25.57 -25.69 -5.99
N SER A 18 25.71 -25.66 -4.66
CA SER A 18 24.93 -26.49 -3.74
C SER A 18 23.42 -26.20 -3.87
N PHE A 19 22.58 -27.25 -3.82
CA PHE A 19 21.11 -27.17 -3.96
C PHE A 19 20.48 -26.16 -3.00
N ALA A 20 20.97 -26.08 -1.75
CA ALA A 20 20.47 -25.10 -0.78
C ALA A 20 20.75 -23.65 -1.21
N THR A 21 21.87 -23.41 -1.90
CA THR A 21 22.24 -22.10 -2.43
C THR A 21 21.39 -21.74 -3.65
N VAL A 22 21.08 -22.72 -4.50
CA VAL A 22 20.20 -22.56 -5.66
C VAL A 22 18.76 -22.31 -5.22
N LEU A 23 18.23 -23.13 -4.30
CA LEU A 23 16.89 -22.91 -3.76
C LEU A 23 16.78 -21.54 -3.06
N LYS A 24 17.82 -21.13 -2.33
CA LYS A 24 17.85 -19.81 -1.68
C LYS A 24 17.98 -18.67 -2.70
N SER A 25 18.75 -18.85 -3.79
CA SER A 25 18.83 -17.85 -4.86
C SER A 25 17.52 -17.76 -5.63
N ASP A 26 16.90 -18.89 -5.94
CA ASP A 26 15.67 -18.95 -6.71
C ASP A 26 14.49 -18.43 -5.89
N LEU A 27 14.43 -18.73 -4.60
CA LEU A 27 13.48 -18.09 -3.69
C LEU A 27 13.74 -16.58 -3.61
N LYS A 28 15.00 -16.16 -3.48
CA LYS A 28 15.34 -14.74 -3.44
C LYS A 28 14.97 -14.02 -4.75
N GLU A 29 15.22 -14.61 -5.90
CA GLU A 29 14.87 -14.07 -7.22
C GLU A 29 13.36 -14.10 -7.49
N THR A 30 12.65 -15.11 -7.00
CA THR A 30 11.18 -15.22 -7.16
C THR A 30 10.45 -14.19 -6.31
N PHE A 31 10.93 -13.93 -5.09
CA PHE A 31 10.32 -12.94 -4.18
C PHE A 31 10.85 -11.52 -4.38
N PHE A 32 12.04 -11.34 -4.95
CA PHE A 32 12.66 -10.03 -5.19
C PHE A 32 13.37 -9.97 -6.56
N PRO A 33 12.64 -10.07 -7.68
CA PRO A 33 13.22 -10.07 -9.03
C PRO A 33 13.87 -8.72 -9.39
N ASP A 34 13.31 -7.62 -8.87
CA ASP A 34 13.89 -6.28 -8.92
C ASP A 34 14.40 -5.92 -7.52
N ASP A 35 15.63 -6.30 -7.17
CA ASP A 35 16.28 -5.88 -5.92
C ASP A 35 16.33 -4.33 -5.93
N PRO A 36 15.42 -3.60 -5.24
CA PRO A 36 15.29 -2.14 -5.39
C PRO A 36 16.49 -1.40 -4.79
N PHE A 37 17.40 -2.15 -4.17
CA PHE A 37 18.61 -1.69 -3.51
C PHE A 37 19.89 -1.99 -4.30
N HIS A 38 19.82 -2.57 -5.50
CA HIS A 38 21.01 -2.77 -6.36
C HIS A 38 21.66 -1.44 -6.75
N GLN A 39 20.86 -0.40 -6.99
CA GLN A 39 21.33 0.97 -7.27
C GLN A 39 22.10 1.65 -6.12
N PHE A 40 22.06 1.09 -4.90
CA PHE A 40 22.63 1.72 -3.70
C PHE A 40 23.74 0.89 -3.06
N ARG A 41 24.20 -0.16 -3.74
CA ARG A 41 25.19 -1.09 -3.19
C ARG A 41 26.59 -0.46 -3.07
N ASP A 42 26.87 0.56 -3.88
CA ASP A 42 28.16 1.26 -3.96
C ASP A 42 28.22 2.59 -3.18
N GLU A 43 27.17 2.92 -2.41
CA GLU A 43 27.06 4.17 -1.66
C GLU A 43 27.34 4.02 -0.15
N PRO A 44 27.82 5.08 0.55
CA PRO A 44 28.12 5.02 1.98
C PRO A 44 26.90 4.67 2.83
N LEU A 45 27.11 3.98 3.96
CA LEU A 45 26.07 3.40 4.82
C LEU A 45 24.94 4.39 5.19
N SER A 46 25.28 5.66 5.38
CA SER A 46 24.36 6.75 5.73
C SER A 46 23.37 7.13 4.61
N SER A 47 23.79 7.12 3.34
CA SER A 47 22.88 7.43 2.23
C SER A 47 21.97 6.25 1.90
N ARG A 48 22.45 5.02 2.13
CA ARG A 48 21.64 3.79 2.02
C ARG A 48 20.50 3.76 3.04
N THR A 49 20.76 4.07 4.31
CA THR A 49 19.71 4.14 5.34
C THR A 49 18.72 5.26 5.06
N LYS A 50 19.18 6.43 4.60
CA LYS A 50 18.29 7.55 4.24
C LYS A 50 17.35 7.20 3.09
N LYS A 51 17.85 6.54 2.04
CA LYS A 51 17.04 6.10 0.89
C LYS A 51 16.10 4.97 1.25
N ALA A 52 16.52 4.04 2.11
CA ALA A 52 15.62 3.01 2.65
C ALA A 52 14.46 3.64 3.45
N ILE A 53 14.75 4.64 4.30
CA ILE A 53 13.71 5.38 5.03
C ILE A 53 12.78 6.14 4.06
N GLN A 54 13.32 6.77 3.01
CA GLN A 54 12.51 7.44 1.98
C GLN A 54 11.65 6.46 1.16
N TYR A 55 12.08 5.21 1.03
CA TYR A 55 11.30 4.15 0.37
C TYR A 55 10.10 3.73 1.23
N PHE A 56 10.31 3.50 2.53
CA PHE A 56 9.23 3.10 3.44
C PHE A 56 8.33 4.27 3.87
N VAL A 57 8.87 5.48 3.94
CA VAL A 57 8.18 6.68 4.42
C VAL A 57 8.42 7.83 3.41
N PRO A 58 7.65 7.87 2.31
CA PRO A 58 7.87 8.79 1.19
C PRO A 58 7.78 10.27 1.57
N ILE A 59 7.13 10.61 2.69
CA ILE A 59 7.04 12.00 3.19
C ILE A 59 8.40 12.67 3.35
N PHE A 60 9.44 11.93 3.79
CA PHE A 60 10.78 12.51 3.93
C PHE A 60 11.45 12.82 2.59
N GLY A 61 10.96 12.28 1.47
CA GLY A 61 11.46 12.57 0.14
C GLY A 61 10.83 13.81 -0.50
N TRP A 62 9.50 13.97 -0.33
CA TRP A 62 8.76 15.06 -0.99
C TRP A 62 8.58 16.31 -0.12
N LEU A 63 8.44 16.16 1.20
CA LEU A 63 8.18 17.28 2.10
C LEU A 63 9.28 18.35 2.07
N PRO A 64 10.59 18.01 2.02
CA PRO A 64 11.65 19.02 1.93
C PRO A 64 11.66 19.79 0.60
N LYS A 65 11.05 19.26 -0.45
CA LYS A 65 10.95 19.88 -1.78
C LYS A 65 9.64 20.67 -1.96
N TYR A 66 8.81 20.72 -0.92
CA TYR A 66 7.48 21.32 -0.98
C TYR A 66 7.56 22.84 -0.85
N ASN A 67 6.78 23.56 -1.67
CA ASN A 67 6.81 25.01 -1.75
C ASN A 67 5.47 25.62 -1.32
N LEU A 68 5.49 26.81 -0.71
CA LEU A 68 4.30 27.57 -0.30
C LEU A 68 3.36 27.90 -1.46
N ARG A 69 3.86 27.98 -2.71
CA ARG A 69 3.00 28.15 -3.88
C ARG A 69 2.14 26.90 -4.13
N LEU A 70 2.70 25.70 -3.98
CA LEU A 70 1.97 24.44 -4.12
C LEU A 70 0.93 24.29 -3.01
N PHE A 71 1.29 24.70 -1.78
CA PHE A 71 0.37 24.69 -0.65
C PHE A 71 -0.94 25.43 -0.90
N LYS A 72 -0.90 26.58 -1.61
CA LYS A 72 -2.13 27.33 -1.94
C LYS A 72 -3.07 26.53 -2.85
N TYR A 73 -2.51 25.84 -3.84
CA TYR A 73 -3.29 25.00 -4.76
C TYR A 73 -3.81 23.75 -4.06
N ASP A 74 -2.97 23.10 -3.25
CA ASP A 74 -3.34 21.91 -2.48
C ASP A 74 -4.37 22.23 -1.40
N LEU A 75 -4.36 23.42 -0.81
CA LEU A 75 -5.38 23.88 0.14
C LEU A 75 -6.74 24.01 -0.55
N LEU A 76 -6.78 24.64 -1.73
CA LEU A 76 -8.02 24.80 -2.49
C LEU A 76 -8.57 23.44 -2.97
N ALA A 77 -7.69 22.57 -3.46
CA ALA A 77 -8.03 21.21 -3.83
C ALA A 77 -8.53 20.40 -2.61
N GLY A 78 -7.86 20.54 -1.47
CA GLY A 78 -8.21 19.90 -0.21
C GLY A 78 -9.59 20.32 0.30
N ILE A 79 -9.91 21.61 0.25
CA ILE A 79 -11.27 22.11 0.61
C ILE A 79 -12.32 21.52 -0.33
N THR A 80 -12.02 21.44 -1.63
CA THR A 80 -12.94 20.85 -2.62
C THR A 80 -13.16 19.36 -2.39
N ILE A 81 -12.10 18.61 -2.10
CA ILE A 81 -12.21 17.17 -1.79
C ILE A 81 -12.92 16.96 -0.45
N ALA A 82 -12.64 17.78 0.56
CA ALA A 82 -13.26 17.69 1.87
C ALA A 82 -14.78 17.95 1.81
N SER A 83 -15.21 18.95 1.02
CA SER A 83 -16.63 19.25 0.85
C SER A 83 -17.41 18.10 0.21
N LEU A 84 -16.76 17.29 -0.64
CA LEU A 84 -17.34 16.08 -1.23
C LEU A 84 -17.23 14.87 -0.29
N ALA A 85 -16.12 14.72 0.42
CA ALA A 85 -15.83 13.57 1.27
C ALA A 85 -16.72 13.49 2.51
N ILE A 86 -17.12 14.63 3.08
CA ILE A 86 -18.00 14.70 4.26
C ILE A 86 -19.38 14.07 3.96
N PRO A 87 -20.17 14.56 2.99
CA PRO A 87 -21.47 13.96 2.67
C PRO A 87 -21.32 12.53 2.14
N GLN A 88 -20.27 12.24 1.38
CA GLN A 88 -19.97 10.89 0.89
C GLN A 88 -19.76 9.90 2.05
N GLY A 89 -18.92 10.24 3.02
CA GLY A 89 -18.65 9.40 4.20
C GLY A 89 -19.89 9.15 5.04
N ILE A 90 -20.72 10.18 5.25
CA ILE A 90 -22.00 10.05 5.96
C ILE A 90 -22.96 9.12 5.21
N SER A 91 -23.08 9.28 3.89
CA SER A 91 -23.93 8.45 3.05
C SER A 91 -23.48 6.99 3.07
N TYR A 92 -22.18 6.75 2.94
CA TYR A 92 -21.63 5.39 2.87
C TYR A 92 -21.66 4.68 4.22
N ALA A 93 -21.47 5.40 5.34
CA ALA A 93 -21.73 4.82 6.66
C ALA A 93 -23.19 4.37 6.81
N LYS A 94 -24.15 5.13 6.29
CA LYS A 94 -25.56 4.71 6.30
C LYS A 94 -25.81 3.50 5.41
N LEU A 95 -25.13 3.35 4.27
CA LEU A 95 -25.19 2.13 3.46
C LEU A 95 -24.68 0.90 4.21
N ALA A 96 -23.74 1.09 5.14
CA ALA A 96 -23.23 0.06 6.05
C ALA A 96 -24.07 -0.10 7.33
N ASN A 97 -25.21 0.58 7.45
CA ASN A 97 -26.01 0.67 8.69
C ASN A 97 -25.19 1.09 9.94
N LEU A 98 -24.16 1.92 9.74
CA LEU A 98 -23.30 2.45 10.79
C LEU A 98 -23.71 3.87 11.20
N PRO A 99 -23.42 4.28 12.45
CA PRO A 99 -23.47 5.67 12.84
C PRO A 99 -22.63 6.56 11.91
N ALA A 100 -23.19 7.68 11.46
CA ALA A 100 -22.55 8.59 10.50
C ALA A 100 -21.14 9.07 10.92
N ILE A 101 -20.91 9.18 12.23
CA ILE A 101 -19.61 9.57 12.79
C ILE A 101 -18.48 8.59 12.40
N ILE A 102 -18.78 7.30 12.24
CA ILE A 102 -17.80 6.29 11.84
C ILE A 102 -17.36 6.51 10.38
N GLY A 103 -18.29 6.95 9.52
CA GLY A 103 -17.99 7.35 8.15
C GLY A 103 -17.05 8.55 8.09
N LEU A 104 -17.25 9.54 8.97
CA LEU A 104 -16.37 10.71 9.06
C LEU A 104 -14.97 10.32 9.54
N TYR A 105 -14.85 9.44 10.53
CA TYR A 105 -13.54 8.93 10.96
C TYR A 105 -12.83 8.18 9.83
N SER A 106 -13.57 7.36 9.07
CA SER A 106 -13.05 6.60 7.93
C SER A 106 -12.69 7.48 6.72
N SER A 107 -13.26 8.66 6.59
CA SER A 107 -12.90 9.64 5.54
C SER A 107 -11.77 10.57 5.94
N PHE A 108 -11.40 10.63 7.23
CA PHE A 108 -10.35 11.54 7.72
C PHE A 108 -9.04 10.82 8.04
N VAL A 109 -9.11 9.74 8.83
CA VAL A 109 -7.90 9.07 9.36
C VAL A 109 -7.10 8.36 8.26
N PRO A 110 -7.69 7.54 7.37
CA PRO A 110 -6.94 6.88 6.30
C PRO A 110 -6.20 7.82 5.35
N PRO A 111 -6.78 8.91 4.80
CA PRO A 111 -6.01 9.85 3.98
C PRO A 111 -4.88 10.55 4.75
N LEU A 112 -5.04 10.81 6.06
CA LEU A 112 -3.94 11.36 6.89
C LEU A 112 -2.77 10.35 7.00
N VAL A 113 -3.07 9.08 7.25
CA VAL A 113 -2.06 8.01 7.26
C VAL A 113 -1.43 7.86 5.88
N TYR A 114 -2.24 7.88 4.82
CA TYR A 114 -1.78 7.79 3.44
C TYR A 114 -0.90 8.99 3.03
N ALA A 115 -1.11 10.19 3.56
CA ALA A 115 -0.22 11.33 3.29
C ALA A 115 1.23 11.09 3.78
N VAL A 116 1.40 10.25 4.81
CA VAL A 116 2.71 9.92 5.39
C VAL A 116 3.37 8.75 4.65
N PHE A 117 2.63 7.67 4.42
CA PHE A 117 3.14 6.41 3.87
C PHE A 117 2.91 6.24 2.36
N GLY A 118 2.04 7.04 1.76
CA GLY A 118 1.63 6.93 0.37
C GLY A 118 2.74 7.31 -0.60
N SER A 119 2.92 6.48 -1.62
CA SER A 119 3.89 6.72 -2.70
C SER A 119 3.37 7.70 -3.75
N SER A 120 2.05 7.79 -3.93
CA SER A 120 1.41 8.68 -4.91
C SER A 120 0.77 9.90 -4.25
N LYS A 121 1.14 11.10 -4.71
CA LYS A 121 0.68 12.40 -4.19
C LYS A 121 -0.73 12.80 -4.65
N HIS A 122 -1.27 12.12 -5.66
CA HIS A 122 -2.56 12.47 -6.27
C HIS A 122 -3.67 11.48 -5.91
N LEU A 123 -3.35 10.39 -5.20
CA LEU A 123 -4.34 9.42 -4.78
C LEU A 123 -5.08 9.94 -3.56
N ALA A 124 -6.40 10.12 -3.69
CA ALA A 124 -7.28 10.38 -2.56
C ALA A 124 -7.82 9.05 -2.03
N VAL A 125 -7.52 8.74 -0.77
CA VAL A 125 -8.04 7.56 -0.07
C VAL A 125 -9.24 7.99 0.79
N GLY A 126 -10.30 7.19 0.81
CA GLY A 126 -11.49 7.48 1.61
C GLY A 126 -12.49 6.34 1.61
N THR A 127 -13.71 6.61 2.09
CA THR A 127 -14.81 5.64 2.13
C THR A 127 -15.31 5.28 0.74
N VAL A 128 -15.65 4.01 0.52
CA VAL A 128 -16.15 3.47 -0.75
C VAL A 128 -17.52 2.82 -0.58
N ALA A 129 -18.46 3.11 -1.49
CA ALA A 129 -19.83 2.58 -1.44
C ALA A 129 -19.87 1.04 -1.50
N ALA A 130 -19.11 0.45 -2.41
CA ALA A 130 -19.07 -1.01 -2.60
C ALA A 130 -18.65 -1.75 -1.33
N CYS A 131 -17.61 -1.26 -0.63
CA CYS A 131 -17.17 -1.86 0.63
C CYS A 131 -18.23 -1.70 1.73
N SER A 132 -18.96 -0.59 1.75
CA SER A 132 -20.02 -0.32 2.74
C SER A 132 -21.18 -1.29 2.59
N LEU A 133 -21.64 -1.51 1.36
CA LEU A 133 -22.69 -2.48 1.05
C LEU A 133 -22.25 -3.92 1.34
N LEU A 134 -20.99 -4.26 1.03
CA LEU A 134 -20.46 -5.60 1.28
C LEU A 134 -20.40 -5.91 2.79
N ILE A 135 -19.93 -4.96 3.60
CA ILE A 135 -19.91 -5.08 5.06
C ILE A 135 -21.33 -5.27 5.60
N ALA A 136 -22.28 -4.45 5.15
CA ALA A 136 -23.69 -4.57 5.54
C ALA A 136 -24.22 -5.98 5.25
N ALA A 137 -24.14 -6.41 3.99
CA ALA A 137 -24.66 -7.69 3.54
C ALA A 137 -24.03 -8.87 4.31
N THR A 138 -22.71 -8.84 4.56
CA THR A 138 -22.00 -9.94 5.22
C THR A 138 -22.32 -10.03 6.72
N ILE A 139 -22.42 -8.89 7.41
CA ILE A 139 -22.59 -8.87 8.87
C ILE A 139 -24.07 -9.03 9.25
N GLU A 140 -24.99 -8.47 8.45
CA GLU A 140 -26.44 -8.59 8.68
C GLU A 140 -26.94 -10.02 8.54
N GLU A 141 -26.26 -10.89 7.79
CA GLU A 141 -26.53 -12.33 7.80
C GLU A 141 -26.34 -12.98 9.19
N LYS A 142 -25.57 -12.35 10.08
CA LYS A 142 -25.29 -12.87 11.43
C LYS A 142 -26.02 -12.10 12.52
N VAL A 143 -26.00 -10.77 12.45
CA VAL A 143 -26.57 -9.88 13.46
C VAL A 143 -27.06 -8.63 12.78
N THR A 144 -28.30 -8.24 13.07
CA THR A 144 -28.82 -6.96 12.58
C THR A 144 -28.53 -5.83 13.58
N PRO A 145 -28.35 -4.57 13.11
CA PRO A 145 -28.16 -3.41 13.98
C PRO A 145 -29.31 -3.19 14.98
N ALA A 146 -30.52 -3.63 14.61
CA ALA A 146 -31.73 -3.52 15.43
C ALA A 146 -31.74 -4.51 16.61
N GLU A 147 -31.11 -5.68 16.46
CA GLU A 147 -31.00 -6.67 17.53
C GLU A 147 -29.93 -6.27 18.55
N ASN A 148 -28.70 -6.04 18.08
CA ASN A 148 -27.55 -5.79 18.94
C ASN A 148 -26.52 -4.88 18.27
N LEU A 149 -26.72 -3.57 18.37
CA LEU A 149 -25.80 -2.56 17.84
C LEU A 149 -24.34 -2.71 18.34
N PRO A 150 -24.05 -2.98 19.64
CA PRO A 150 -22.66 -3.11 20.10
C PRO A 150 -21.93 -4.30 19.49
N LEU A 151 -22.64 -5.41 19.29
CA LEU A 151 -22.10 -6.62 18.67
C LEU A 151 -21.86 -6.39 17.17
N TYR A 152 -22.80 -5.73 16.48
CA TYR A 152 -22.66 -5.33 15.08
C TYR A 152 -21.40 -4.49 14.85
N LEU A 153 -21.20 -3.44 15.65
CA LEU A 153 -20.01 -2.59 15.57
C LEU A 153 -18.71 -3.37 15.83
N SER A 154 -18.72 -4.28 16.80
CA SER A 154 -17.56 -5.13 17.11
C SER A 154 -17.19 -6.05 15.94
N LEU A 155 -18.18 -6.62 15.26
CA LEU A 155 -17.97 -7.43 14.04
C LEU A 155 -17.40 -6.57 12.90
N VAL A 156 -17.94 -5.37 12.67
CA VAL A 156 -17.45 -4.45 11.64
C VAL A 156 -15.99 -4.08 11.89
N PHE A 157 -15.64 -3.71 13.12
CA PHE A 157 -14.27 -3.31 13.46
C PHE A 157 -13.28 -4.48 13.37
N THR A 158 -13.67 -5.67 13.84
CA THR A 158 -12.81 -6.86 13.75
C THR A 158 -12.62 -7.29 12.29
N ALA A 159 -13.67 -7.31 11.47
CA ALA A 159 -13.56 -7.59 10.04
C ALA A 159 -12.65 -6.58 9.33
N THR A 160 -12.79 -5.30 9.64
CA THR A 160 -11.94 -4.23 9.10
C THR A 160 -10.48 -4.41 9.51
N LEU A 161 -10.23 -4.79 10.78
CA LEU A 161 -8.89 -5.07 11.28
C LEU A 161 -8.24 -6.25 10.53
N PHE A 162 -8.97 -7.36 10.36
CA PHE A 162 -8.49 -8.51 9.60
C PHE A 162 -8.22 -8.17 8.13
N SER A 163 -9.10 -7.38 7.51
CA SER A 163 -8.89 -6.88 6.15
C SER A 163 -7.59 -6.06 6.03
N GLY A 164 -7.34 -5.15 6.98
CA GLY A 164 -6.10 -4.37 7.03
C GLY A 164 -4.86 -5.22 7.26
N LEU A 165 -4.93 -6.21 8.15
CA LEU A 165 -3.83 -7.16 8.37
C LEU A 165 -3.53 -7.98 7.12
N LEU A 166 -4.56 -8.49 6.45
CA LEU A 166 -4.40 -9.26 5.21
C LEU A 166 -3.82 -8.39 4.08
N GLN A 167 -4.31 -7.16 3.95
CA GLN A 167 -3.80 -6.20 2.96
C GLN A 167 -2.33 -5.84 3.23
N THR A 168 -1.95 -5.70 4.51
CA THR A 168 -0.56 -5.47 4.91
C THR A 168 0.30 -6.70 4.61
N ALA A 169 -0.17 -7.91 4.93
CA ALA A 169 0.54 -9.15 4.63
C ALA A 169 0.76 -9.34 3.12
N MET A 170 -0.27 -9.11 2.30
CA MET A 170 -0.15 -9.14 0.83
C MET A 170 0.81 -8.06 0.33
N GLY A 171 0.80 -6.87 0.94
CA GLY A 171 1.73 -5.80 0.60
C GLY A 171 3.20 -6.12 0.91
N VAL A 172 3.46 -6.95 1.93
CA VAL A 172 4.81 -7.42 2.30
C VAL A 172 5.26 -8.62 1.44
N LEU A 173 4.33 -9.44 0.97
CA LEU A 173 4.61 -10.60 0.12
C LEU A 173 4.78 -10.26 -1.37
N ARG A 174 4.46 -9.02 -1.77
CA ARG A 174 4.72 -8.50 -3.13
C ARG A 174 6.18 -8.08 -3.29
#